data_AF-A0A9P6JAL9-F1
#
_entry.id   AF-A0A9P6JAL9-F1
#
_cell.length_a   1.000
_cell.length_b   1.000
_cell.length_c   1.000
_cell.angle_alpha   90.00
_cell.angle_beta   90.00
_cell.angle_gamma   90.00
#
_symmetry.space_group_name_H-M   'P 1'
#
loop_
_entity.id
_entity.type
_entity.pdbx_description
1 polymer ?
#
loop_
_entity_poly.entity_id
_entity_poly.type
_entity_poly.pdbx_seq_one_letter_code
_entity_poly.pdbx_strand_id
1 'polypeptide(L)'
;MQLRYLLLSAMAIYIFLWVSQLAGFRTSYHPKDTHFDFSSPLAAPLRDNDKPTVLVLTLVRNHEGWGKNRSFLDFIQLVQSLDYPPSNLHLGVLVSDPQEYDTLSKIVHQWDSQPFFPKVRILLRGKDVGIAREDRKQDHVQRERRRLIARLRNYLLYSTLQDEEAVLWIDSDVTHIPSDVLGRMVDSGKDIITTAATYGPGGGFLDLNAWSGERIQPNEEQMKVVEAGGVFVPGPSRVQFTHELSQEFGELDSVGGMVLFVRAEVHREGVAFTTNYVIGTGWHHEGYDGIETEGLCYVAKFLGYKCWGMPHAIAVHSTD
;
A
#
# COMPACT_ATOMS: atom_id res chain seq x y z
N MET A 1 -38.42 49.77 -15.30
CA MET A 1 -37.37 49.08 -14.52
C MET A 1 -37.60 47.57 -14.43
N GLN A 2 -38.84 47.08 -14.22
CA GLN A 2 -39.13 45.65 -14.01
C GLN A 2 -38.96 44.73 -15.24
N LEU A 3 -39.16 45.21 -16.48
CA LEU A 3 -39.04 44.37 -17.68
C LEU A 3 -37.60 43.93 -17.99
N ARG A 4 -36.60 44.73 -17.61
CA ARG A 4 -35.17 44.40 -17.80
C ARG A 4 -34.72 43.26 -16.87
N TYR A 5 -35.25 43.19 -15.66
CA TYR A 5 -34.94 42.11 -14.71
C TYR A 5 -35.55 40.77 -15.15
N LEU A 6 -36.75 40.79 -15.74
CA LEU A 6 -37.41 39.60 -16.29
C LEU A 6 -36.64 39.00 -17.49
N LEU A 7 -36.14 39.85 -18.39
CA LEU A 7 -35.30 39.41 -19.51
C LEU A 7 -33.94 38.87 -19.06
N LEU A 8 -33.31 39.51 -18.07
CA LEU A 8 -32.06 39.02 -17.48
C LEU A 8 -32.25 37.69 -16.74
N SER A 9 -33.36 37.50 -16.02
CA SER A 9 -33.67 36.22 -15.37
C SER A 9 -33.97 35.11 -16.38
N ALA A 10 -34.67 35.41 -17.47
CA ALA A 10 -34.96 34.44 -18.51
C ALA A 10 -33.68 34.02 -19.26
N MET A 11 -32.78 34.96 -19.56
CA MET A 11 -31.46 34.66 -20.11
C MET A 11 -30.61 33.83 -19.15
N ALA A 12 -30.60 34.15 -17.85
CA ALA A 12 -29.85 33.40 -16.85
C ALA A 12 -30.34 31.94 -16.74
N ILE A 13 -31.66 31.73 -16.77
CA ILE A 13 -32.26 30.37 -16.76
C ILE A 13 -31.91 29.63 -18.05
N TYR A 14 -31.97 30.28 -19.21
CA TYR A 14 -31.63 29.66 -20.48
C TYR A 14 -30.14 29.29 -20.57
N ILE A 15 -29.25 30.16 -20.08
CA ILE A 15 -27.81 29.88 -19.99
C ILE A 15 -27.56 28.74 -18.99
N PHE A 16 -28.24 28.70 -17.85
CA PHE A 16 -28.08 27.62 -16.87
C PHE A 16 -28.56 26.27 -17.42
N LEU A 17 -29.69 26.25 -18.13
CA LEU A 17 -30.19 25.04 -18.79
C LEU A 17 -29.26 24.59 -19.94
N TRP A 18 -28.71 25.52 -20.71
CA TRP A 18 -27.77 25.21 -21.78
C TRP A 18 -26.40 24.73 -21.26
N VAL A 19 -25.88 25.35 -20.20
CA VAL A 19 -24.66 24.89 -19.50
C VAL A 19 -24.89 23.53 -18.84
N SER A 20 -26.08 23.24 -18.31
CA SER A 20 -26.39 21.91 -17.75
C SER A 20 -26.48 20.80 -18.82
N GLN A 21 -26.78 21.15 -20.08
CA GLN A 21 -26.78 20.21 -21.20
C GLN A 21 -25.39 20.02 -21.84
N LEU A 22 -24.49 21.02 -21.73
CA LEU A 22 -23.10 20.94 -22.19
C LEU A 22 -22.12 20.43 -21.14
N ALA A 23 -22.44 20.62 -19.86
CA ALA A 23 -21.84 19.85 -18.78
C ALA A 23 -22.37 18.42 -18.94
N GLY A 24 -21.67 17.64 -19.76
CA GLY A 24 -21.84 16.20 -19.79
C GLY A 24 -21.65 15.68 -18.38
N PHE A 25 -22.75 15.59 -17.62
CA PHE A 25 -22.85 14.71 -16.48
C PHE A 25 -22.42 13.37 -17.03
N ARG A 26 -21.23 12.92 -16.62
CA ARG A 26 -20.77 11.57 -16.88
C ARG A 26 -21.94 10.66 -16.57
N THR A 27 -22.45 10.05 -17.62
CA THR A 27 -23.49 9.05 -17.57
C THR A 27 -23.11 8.01 -16.52
N SER A 28 -24.13 7.61 -15.75
CA SER A 28 -24.18 6.51 -14.78
C SER A 28 -22.87 5.72 -14.62
N TYR A 29 -22.31 5.75 -13.41
CA TYR A 29 -21.30 4.80 -12.98
C TYR A 29 -21.81 3.38 -13.29
N HIS A 30 -21.27 2.78 -14.36
CA HIS A 30 -21.36 1.36 -14.61
C HIS A 30 -20.08 0.76 -14.04
N PRO A 31 -20.11 0.18 -12.82
CA PRO A 31 -18.96 -0.58 -12.34
C PRO A 31 -18.69 -1.65 -13.39
N LYS A 32 -17.48 -1.68 -13.95
CA LYS A 32 -17.04 -2.88 -14.66
C LYS A 32 -16.86 -3.97 -13.62
N ASP A 33 -17.13 -5.22 -13.99
CA ASP A 33 -17.10 -6.38 -13.12
C ASP A 33 -15.80 -6.41 -12.31
N THR A 34 -15.93 -6.12 -11.01
CA THR A 34 -14.91 -6.42 -10.02
C THR A 34 -15.37 -7.71 -9.38
N HIS A 35 -14.59 -8.77 -9.54
CA HIS A 35 -14.90 -10.05 -8.95
C HIS A 35 -14.30 -10.09 -7.54
N PHE A 36 -15.18 -10.36 -6.58
CA PHE A 36 -14.83 -10.60 -5.19
C PHE A 36 -15.08 -12.07 -4.92
N ASP A 37 -14.05 -12.79 -4.50
CA ASP A 37 -14.20 -14.11 -3.91
C ASP A 37 -13.94 -14.01 -2.41
N PHE A 38 -14.99 -14.24 -1.63
CA PHE A 38 -14.94 -14.23 -0.18
C PHE A 38 -15.20 -15.66 0.29
N SER A 39 -14.18 -16.32 0.84
CA SER A 39 -14.44 -17.54 1.60
C SER A 39 -15.14 -17.16 2.93
N SER A 40 -16.27 -17.82 3.21
CA SER A 40 -16.96 -17.74 4.50
C SER A 40 -16.62 -18.99 5.31
N PRO A 41 -16.32 -18.90 6.61
CA PRO A 41 -15.71 -20.01 7.31
C PRO A 41 -16.69 -21.17 7.50
N LEU A 42 -16.38 -22.32 6.90
CA LEU A 42 -16.73 -23.61 7.48
C LEU A 42 -15.77 -23.84 8.65
N ALA A 43 -16.31 -23.84 9.88
CA ALA A 43 -15.63 -24.15 11.15
C ALA A 43 -14.13 -23.76 11.20
N ALA A 44 -13.83 -22.46 11.21
CA ALA A 44 -12.47 -21.98 11.40
C ALA A 44 -11.91 -22.46 12.75
N PRO A 45 -10.60 -22.76 12.84
CA PRO A 45 -9.95 -23.12 14.11
C PRO A 45 -10.16 -22.02 15.15
N LEU A 46 -10.33 -22.42 16.41
CA LEU A 46 -10.54 -21.47 17.51
C LEU A 46 -9.36 -20.48 17.58
N ARG A 47 -9.69 -19.19 17.63
CA ARG A 47 -8.73 -18.09 17.76
C ARG A 47 -7.99 -18.19 19.09
N ASP A 48 -6.70 -17.90 19.08
CA ASP A 48 -5.97 -17.59 20.31
C ASP A 48 -6.38 -16.19 20.79
N ASN A 49 -7.05 -16.11 21.95
CA ASN A 49 -7.55 -14.83 22.47
C ASN A 49 -6.45 -13.94 23.06
N ASP A 50 -5.25 -14.47 23.28
CA ASP A 50 -4.11 -13.70 23.81
C ASP A 50 -3.30 -13.01 22.71
N LYS A 51 -3.62 -13.27 21.44
CA LYS A 51 -2.96 -12.65 20.28
C LYS A 51 -3.99 -11.89 19.42
N PRO A 52 -3.65 -10.70 18.89
CA PRO A 52 -4.55 -9.96 18.00
C PRO A 52 -4.72 -10.69 16.66
N THR A 53 -5.80 -10.38 15.96
CA THR A 53 -5.99 -10.80 14.57
C THR A 53 -5.17 -9.93 13.62
N VAL A 54 -4.52 -10.55 12.63
CA VAL A 54 -3.66 -9.86 11.66
C VAL A 54 -4.13 -10.17 10.24
N LEU A 55 -4.43 -9.12 9.47
CA LEU A 55 -4.70 -9.22 8.04
C LEU A 55 -3.40 -9.10 7.24
N VAL A 56 -2.94 -10.20 6.68
CA VAL A 56 -1.79 -10.24 5.77
C VAL A 56 -2.23 -9.80 4.38
N LEU A 57 -1.62 -8.74 3.84
CA LEU A 57 -1.95 -8.15 2.56
C LEU A 57 -0.79 -8.24 1.57
N THR A 58 -1.08 -8.65 0.34
CA THR A 58 -0.10 -8.66 -0.75
C THR A 58 -0.72 -8.23 -2.08
N LEU A 59 0.08 -7.55 -2.90
CA LEU A 59 -0.25 -7.19 -4.26
C LEU A 59 0.57 -8.06 -5.22
N VAL A 60 -0.07 -8.65 -6.21
CA VAL A 60 0.63 -9.41 -7.26
C VAL A 60 0.11 -9.01 -8.63
N ARG A 61 1.03 -8.75 -9.56
CA ARG A 61 0.66 -8.37 -10.92
C ARG A 61 0.14 -9.59 -11.70
N ASN A 62 0.93 -10.65 -11.73
CA ASN A 62 0.76 -11.89 -12.49
C ASN A 62 1.64 -12.98 -11.86
N HIS A 63 1.70 -14.17 -12.46
CA HIS A 63 2.52 -15.29 -11.99
C HIS A 63 3.99 -14.92 -11.70
N GLU A 64 4.62 -14.12 -12.56
CA GLU A 64 6.02 -13.69 -12.39
C GLU A 64 6.22 -12.80 -11.15
N GLY A 65 5.15 -12.20 -10.63
CA GLY A 65 5.18 -11.33 -9.45
C GLY A 65 5.53 -12.05 -8.15
N TRP A 66 5.44 -13.37 -8.08
CA TRP A 66 5.87 -14.15 -6.91
C TRP A 66 7.39 -14.28 -6.78
N GLY A 67 8.12 -13.91 -7.83
CA GLY A 67 9.57 -14.13 -7.94
C GLY A 67 9.91 -15.36 -8.76
N LYS A 68 11.21 -15.50 -9.10
CA LYS A 68 11.69 -16.55 -9.99
C LYS A 68 11.48 -17.94 -9.40
N ASN A 69 10.89 -18.84 -10.17
CA ASN A 69 10.56 -20.22 -9.77
C ASN A 69 9.67 -20.28 -8.50
N ARG A 70 8.88 -19.24 -8.26
CA ARG A 70 7.94 -19.18 -7.14
C ARG A 70 6.51 -19.02 -7.64
N SER A 71 5.61 -19.35 -6.75
CA SER A 71 4.17 -19.33 -6.95
C SER A 71 3.48 -18.79 -5.70
N PHE A 72 2.16 -18.65 -5.79
CA PHE A 72 1.32 -18.34 -4.65
C PHE A 72 1.55 -19.29 -3.47
N LEU A 73 1.77 -20.60 -3.71
CA LEU A 73 1.99 -21.56 -2.64
C LEU A 73 3.29 -21.28 -1.85
N ASP A 74 4.34 -20.80 -2.51
CA ASP A 74 5.58 -20.42 -1.84
C ASP A 74 5.40 -19.17 -0.98
N PHE A 75 4.51 -18.25 -1.39
CA PHE A 75 4.11 -17.12 -0.57
C PHE A 75 3.29 -17.58 0.66
N ILE A 76 2.36 -18.52 0.48
CA ILE A 76 1.61 -19.10 1.61
C ILE A 76 2.53 -19.78 2.61
N GLN A 77 3.52 -20.56 2.13
CA GLN A 77 4.51 -21.20 3.00
C GLN A 77 5.32 -20.17 3.80
N LEU A 78 5.68 -19.03 3.18
CA LEU A 78 6.32 -17.93 3.89
C LEU A 78 5.42 -17.40 5.02
N VAL A 79 4.13 -17.13 4.75
CA VAL A 79 3.19 -16.65 5.77
C VAL A 79 3.00 -17.69 6.88
N GLN A 80 2.90 -18.97 6.54
CA GLN A 80 2.78 -20.07 7.51
C GLN A 80 4.04 -20.31 8.34
N SER A 81 5.21 -19.82 7.88
CA SER A 81 6.46 -19.92 8.62
C SER A 81 6.58 -18.89 9.75
N LEU A 82 5.70 -17.89 9.78
CA LEU A 82 5.63 -16.94 10.89
C LEU A 82 5.20 -17.70 12.15
N ASP A 83 5.91 -17.47 13.25
CA ASP A 83 5.58 -18.00 14.58
C ASP A 83 4.40 -17.21 15.15
N TYR A 84 3.23 -17.44 14.56
CA TYR A 84 1.97 -16.79 14.90
C TYR A 84 0.81 -17.76 14.71
N PRO A 85 -0.22 -17.76 15.59
CA PRO A 85 -1.34 -18.68 15.46
C PRO A 85 -2.05 -18.55 14.09
N PRO A 86 -2.14 -19.62 13.28
CA PRO A 86 -2.82 -19.55 11.98
C PRO A 86 -4.29 -19.15 12.08
N SER A 87 -4.95 -19.46 13.20
CA SER A 87 -6.32 -19.04 13.51
C SER A 87 -6.47 -17.53 13.76
N ASN A 88 -5.35 -16.79 13.81
CA ASN A 88 -5.33 -15.34 13.97
C ASN A 88 -4.83 -14.62 12.71
N LEU A 89 -4.48 -15.34 11.64
CA LEU A 89 -4.00 -14.78 10.38
C LEU A 89 -5.12 -14.82 9.32
N HIS A 90 -5.46 -13.66 8.77
CA HIS A 90 -6.33 -13.55 7.60
C HIS A 90 -5.48 -13.15 6.39
N LEU A 91 -5.97 -13.44 5.18
CA LEU A 91 -5.24 -13.17 3.94
C LEU A 91 -6.07 -12.32 2.98
N GLY A 92 -5.48 -11.25 2.46
CA GLY A 92 -6.01 -10.45 1.36
C GLY A 92 -5.00 -10.36 0.22
N VAL A 93 -5.43 -10.71 -1.00
CA VAL A 93 -4.59 -10.67 -2.20
C VAL A 93 -5.26 -9.84 -3.28
N LEU A 94 -4.56 -8.85 -3.84
CA LEU A 94 -5.00 -8.15 -5.04
C LEU A 94 -4.19 -8.63 -6.24
N VAL A 95 -4.87 -9.18 -7.24
CA VAL A 95 -4.28 -9.71 -8.47
C VAL A 95 -4.67 -8.82 -9.64
N SER A 96 -3.69 -8.46 -10.49
CA SER A 96 -3.98 -7.68 -11.70
C SER A 96 -4.21 -8.52 -12.96
N ASP A 97 -3.79 -9.78 -12.96
CA ASP A 97 -3.92 -10.70 -14.09
C ASP A 97 -5.09 -11.69 -13.88
N PRO A 98 -6.06 -11.77 -14.80
CA PRO A 98 -7.20 -12.67 -14.68
C PRO A 98 -6.83 -14.16 -14.61
N GLN A 99 -5.81 -14.60 -15.36
CA GLN A 99 -5.40 -16.00 -15.36
C GLN A 99 -4.76 -16.40 -14.02
N GLU A 100 -3.95 -15.50 -13.45
CA GLU A 100 -3.40 -15.69 -12.11
C GLU A 100 -4.52 -15.66 -11.06
N TYR A 101 -5.51 -14.78 -11.18
CA TYR A 101 -6.67 -14.75 -10.29
C TYR A 101 -7.43 -16.08 -10.29
N ASP A 102 -7.70 -16.66 -11.47
CA ASP A 102 -8.37 -17.96 -11.59
C ASP A 102 -7.54 -19.07 -10.94
N THR A 103 -6.21 -18.99 -11.04
CA THR A 103 -5.28 -19.96 -10.44
C THR A 103 -5.32 -19.88 -8.92
N LEU A 104 -5.20 -18.68 -8.36
CA LEU A 104 -5.29 -18.43 -6.91
C LEU A 104 -6.65 -18.87 -6.35
N SER A 105 -7.73 -18.50 -7.04
CA SER A 105 -9.08 -18.86 -6.63
C SER A 105 -9.23 -20.38 -6.56
N LYS A 106 -8.80 -21.13 -7.58
CA LYS A 106 -8.84 -22.61 -7.56
C LYS A 106 -8.05 -23.21 -6.40
N ILE A 107 -6.87 -22.65 -6.09
CA ILE A 107 -6.06 -23.10 -4.95
C ILE A 107 -6.81 -22.88 -3.64
N VAL A 108 -7.38 -21.69 -3.42
CA VAL A 108 -8.11 -21.36 -2.19
C VAL A 108 -9.36 -22.24 -2.04
N HIS A 109 -10.12 -22.48 -3.11
CA HIS A 109 -11.29 -23.37 -3.08
C HIS A 109 -10.93 -24.81 -2.66
N GLN A 110 -9.72 -25.28 -2.99
CA GLN A 110 -9.26 -26.61 -2.54
C GLN A 110 -9.05 -26.67 -1.02
N TRP A 111 -8.85 -25.52 -0.37
CA TRP A 111 -8.69 -25.43 1.08
C TRP A 111 -10.02 -25.39 1.85
N ASP A 112 -11.17 -25.32 1.18
CA ASP A 112 -12.48 -25.18 1.85
C ASP A 112 -12.76 -26.28 2.88
N SER A 113 -12.19 -27.48 2.68
CA SER A 113 -12.32 -28.60 3.61
C SER A 113 -11.41 -28.52 4.83
N GLN A 114 -10.28 -27.81 4.72
CA GLN A 114 -9.29 -27.64 5.79
C GLN A 114 -8.53 -26.33 5.57
N PRO A 115 -9.13 -25.17 5.93
CA PRO A 115 -8.57 -23.87 5.59
C PRO A 115 -7.30 -23.59 6.40
N PHE A 116 -6.28 -23.06 5.73
CA PHE A 116 -5.06 -22.58 6.40
C PHE A 116 -5.30 -21.30 7.20
N PHE A 117 -6.16 -20.42 6.68
CA PHE A 117 -6.52 -19.13 7.26
C PHE A 117 -8.03 -19.05 7.44
N PRO A 118 -8.55 -18.52 8.56
CA PRO A 118 -9.99 -18.36 8.78
C PRO A 118 -10.71 -17.52 7.73
N LYS A 119 -10.05 -16.51 7.17
CA LYS A 119 -10.60 -15.62 6.14
C LYS A 119 -9.57 -15.42 5.02
N VAL A 120 -9.96 -15.69 3.78
CA VAL A 120 -9.15 -15.42 2.58
C VAL A 120 -9.96 -14.60 1.59
N ARG A 121 -9.38 -13.52 1.08
CA ARG A 121 -10.02 -12.61 0.12
C ARG A 121 -9.09 -12.43 -1.08
N ILE A 122 -9.54 -12.88 -2.26
CA ILE A 122 -8.81 -12.65 -3.51
C ILE A 122 -9.61 -11.67 -4.36
N LEU A 123 -8.97 -10.59 -4.78
CA LEU A 123 -9.57 -9.52 -5.57
C LEU A 123 -8.90 -9.44 -6.94
N LEU A 124 -9.70 -9.39 -8.02
CA LEU A 124 -9.21 -9.11 -9.36
C LEU A 124 -9.34 -7.62 -9.70
N ARG A 125 -8.24 -7.02 -10.17
CA ARG A 125 -8.22 -5.66 -10.69
C ARG A 125 -7.43 -5.54 -12.00
N GLY A 126 -8.05 -5.98 -13.09
CA GLY A 126 -7.41 -6.09 -14.42
C GLY A 126 -7.13 -4.80 -15.19
N LYS A 127 -7.57 -3.62 -14.72
CA LYS A 127 -7.40 -2.35 -15.46
C LYS A 127 -6.10 -1.62 -15.17
N ASP A 128 -5.37 -2.05 -14.16
CA ASP A 128 -4.22 -1.34 -13.62
C ASP A 128 -2.91 -2.05 -13.99
N VAL A 129 -2.86 -2.62 -15.21
CA VAL A 129 -1.66 -3.25 -15.78
C VAL A 129 -0.56 -2.18 -15.86
N GLY A 130 0.38 -2.24 -14.91
CA GLY A 130 1.33 -1.17 -14.65
C GLY A 130 2.27 -0.84 -15.81
N ILE A 131 3.02 0.25 -15.61
CA ILE A 131 4.08 0.74 -16.51
C ILE A 131 5.12 -0.37 -16.74
N ALA A 132 5.65 -0.48 -17.97
CA ALA A 132 6.60 -1.52 -18.36
C ALA A 132 7.86 -1.53 -17.47
N ARG A 133 8.46 -2.72 -17.29
CA ARG A 133 9.68 -2.93 -16.47
C ARG A 133 10.86 -2.09 -17.00
N GLU A 134 10.86 -1.80 -18.30
CA GLU A 134 11.92 -1.12 -19.05
C GLU A 134 12.01 0.39 -18.76
N ASP A 135 10.94 1.02 -18.28
CA ASP A 135 10.85 2.48 -18.08
C ASP A 135 11.21 2.94 -16.64
N ARG A 136 11.62 2.01 -15.77
CA ARG A 136 11.79 2.21 -14.31
C ARG A 136 12.86 3.23 -13.89
N LYS A 137 13.67 3.75 -14.83
CA LYS A 137 14.80 4.67 -14.55
C LYS A 137 14.47 6.16 -14.67
N GLN A 138 13.26 6.52 -15.11
CA GLN A 138 12.85 7.93 -15.25
C GLN A 138 12.02 8.40 -14.06
N ASP A 139 12.31 9.58 -13.52
CA ASP A 139 11.67 10.06 -12.28
C ASP A 139 10.15 10.27 -12.42
N HIS A 140 9.69 10.76 -13.58
CA HIS A 140 8.25 10.87 -13.87
C HIS A 140 7.56 9.49 -13.89
N VAL A 141 8.24 8.46 -14.40
CA VAL A 141 7.74 7.08 -14.41
C VAL A 141 7.71 6.51 -12.99
N GLN A 142 8.70 6.86 -12.16
CA GLN A 142 8.72 6.48 -10.75
C GLN A 142 7.54 7.09 -9.99
N ARG A 143 7.23 8.38 -10.19
CA ARG A 143 6.07 9.07 -9.60
C ARG A 143 4.76 8.34 -9.94
N GLU A 144 4.49 8.12 -11.22
CA GLU A 144 3.24 7.45 -11.64
C GLU A 144 3.18 6.00 -11.17
N ARG A 145 4.31 5.29 -11.13
CA ARG A 145 4.38 3.93 -10.57
C ARG A 145 4.01 3.91 -9.09
N ARG A 146 4.58 4.80 -8.28
CA ARG A 146 4.30 4.86 -6.83
C ARG A 146 2.87 5.29 -6.55
N ARG A 147 2.33 6.22 -7.35
CA ARG A 147 0.90 6.57 -7.32
C ARG A 147 0.02 5.36 -7.60
N LEU A 148 0.34 4.56 -8.61
CA LEU A 148 -0.41 3.36 -8.94
C LEU A 148 -0.37 2.35 -7.78
N ILE A 149 0.82 2.08 -7.23
CA ILE A 149 1.00 1.16 -6.09
C ILE A 149 0.20 1.66 -4.89
N ALA A 150 0.27 2.94 -4.53
CA ALA A 150 -0.52 3.52 -3.44
C ALA A 150 -2.02 3.31 -3.64
N ARG A 151 -2.53 3.54 -4.87
CA ARG A 151 -3.95 3.30 -5.22
C ARG A 151 -4.34 1.83 -5.10
N LEU A 152 -3.45 0.90 -5.44
CA LEU A 152 -3.69 -0.54 -5.34
C LEU A 152 -3.65 -1.02 -3.88
N ARG A 153 -2.67 -0.56 -3.09
CA ARG A 153 -2.59 -0.84 -1.64
C ARG A 153 -3.84 -0.31 -0.92
N ASN A 154 -4.21 0.93 -1.15
CA ASN A 154 -5.44 1.50 -0.58
C ASN A 154 -6.69 0.74 -1.01
N TYR A 155 -6.77 0.33 -2.28
CA TYR A 155 -7.92 -0.43 -2.76
C TYR A 155 -8.03 -1.80 -2.09
N LEU A 156 -6.93 -2.54 -1.99
CA LEU A 156 -6.90 -3.82 -1.28
C LEU A 156 -7.28 -3.62 0.19
N LEU A 157 -6.62 -2.68 0.87
CA LEU A 157 -6.89 -2.34 2.28
C LEU A 157 -8.37 -2.06 2.52
N TYR A 158 -8.95 -1.10 1.81
CA TYR A 158 -10.34 -0.68 2.03
C TYR A 158 -11.37 -1.72 1.60
N SER A 159 -11.00 -2.64 0.71
CA SER A 159 -11.88 -3.73 0.28
C SER A 159 -11.79 -4.96 1.19
N THR A 160 -10.77 -5.05 2.04
CA THR A 160 -10.49 -6.27 2.82
C THR A 160 -10.36 -6.05 4.32
N LEU A 161 -9.96 -4.89 4.84
CA LEU A 161 -9.89 -4.68 6.28
C LEU A 161 -11.31 -4.62 6.87
N GLN A 162 -11.57 -5.47 7.87
CA GLN A 162 -12.83 -5.56 8.59
C GLN A 162 -12.60 -5.37 10.10
N ASP A 163 -12.69 -6.46 10.85
CA ASP A 163 -12.58 -6.55 12.31
C ASP A 163 -11.15 -6.88 12.78
N GLU A 164 -10.20 -7.05 11.85
CA GLU A 164 -8.82 -7.37 12.19
C GLU A 164 -8.14 -6.25 12.99
N GLU A 165 -7.26 -6.60 13.92
CA GLU A 165 -6.65 -5.67 14.87
C GLU A 165 -5.33 -5.08 14.34
N ALA A 166 -4.69 -5.75 13.40
CA ALA A 166 -3.52 -5.25 12.68
C ALA A 166 -3.50 -5.69 11.22
N VAL A 167 -2.66 -5.03 10.44
CA VAL A 167 -2.38 -5.31 9.04
C VAL A 167 -0.89 -5.58 8.88
N LEU A 168 -0.54 -6.65 8.16
CA LEU A 168 0.83 -6.95 7.77
C LEU A 168 0.94 -6.96 6.25
N TRP A 169 1.57 -5.95 5.68
CA TRP A 169 1.91 -5.93 4.26
C TRP A 169 3.16 -6.78 4.01
N ILE A 170 3.09 -7.68 3.04
CA ILE A 170 4.24 -8.42 2.54
C ILE A 170 4.23 -8.34 1.01
N ASP A 171 5.28 -7.77 0.41
CA ASP A 171 5.42 -7.76 -1.05
C ASP A 171 5.53 -9.22 -1.59
N SER A 172 4.91 -9.48 -2.74
CA SER A 172 4.72 -10.85 -3.26
C SER A 172 6.02 -11.58 -3.59
N ASP A 173 7.10 -10.84 -3.81
CA ASP A 173 8.43 -11.32 -4.16
C ASP A 173 9.39 -11.43 -2.95
N VAL A 174 8.88 -11.28 -1.72
CA VAL A 174 9.62 -11.62 -0.50
C VAL A 174 9.75 -13.14 -0.38
N THR A 175 10.98 -13.61 -0.13
CA THR A 175 11.35 -15.04 -0.08
C THR A 175 11.66 -15.53 1.33
N HIS A 176 12.08 -14.64 2.22
CA HIS A 176 12.39 -14.97 3.60
C HIS A 176 12.11 -13.79 4.52
N ILE A 177 11.57 -14.10 5.69
CA ILE A 177 11.36 -13.19 6.81
C ILE A 177 11.67 -13.99 8.08
N PRO A 178 12.32 -13.42 9.11
CA PRO A 178 12.48 -14.10 10.40
C PRO A 178 11.12 -14.51 10.98
N SER A 179 10.98 -15.77 11.40
CA SER A 179 9.69 -16.34 11.82
C SER A 179 9.07 -15.60 13.01
N ASP A 180 9.90 -15.10 13.92
CA ASP A 180 9.48 -14.40 15.14
C ASP A 180 9.05 -12.94 14.92
N VAL A 181 9.21 -12.40 13.70
CA VAL A 181 9.09 -10.95 13.46
C VAL A 181 7.70 -10.42 13.77
N LEU A 182 6.65 -11.16 13.41
CA LEU A 182 5.27 -10.71 13.60
C LEU A 182 4.92 -10.68 15.08
N GLY A 183 5.35 -11.70 15.84
CA GLY A 183 5.20 -11.73 17.29
C GLY A 183 5.86 -10.52 17.95
N ARG A 184 7.11 -10.22 17.58
CA ARG A 184 7.82 -9.05 18.10
C ARG A 184 7.18 -7.71 17.71
N MET A 185 6.68 -7.59 16.47
CA MET A 185 5.94 -6.39 16.03
C MET A 185 4.69 -6.16 16.89
N VAL A 186 3.88 -7.19 17.07
CA VAL A 186 2.67 -7.16 17.89
C VAL A 186 2.98 -6.84 19.36
N ASP A 187 3.92 -7.58 19.94
CA ASP A 187 4.24 -7.48 21.38
C ASP A 187 4.93 -6.14 21.72
N SER A 188 5.50 -5.45 20.74
CA SER A 188 6.12 -4.12 20.93
C SER A 188 5.11 -3.01 21.24
N GLY A 189 3.82 -3.19 20.90
CA GLY A 189 2.78 -2.17 21.05
C GLY A 189 2.95 -0.93 20.16
N LYS A 190 3.85 -0.95 19.17
CA LYS A 190 4.15 0.17 18.27
C LYS A 190 3.15 0.26 17.10
N ASP A 191 2.99 1.46 16.55
CA ASP A 191 1.92 1.74 15.58
C ASP A 191 2.19 1.21 14.18
N ILE A 192 3.36 1.55 13.63
CA ILE A 192 3.76 1.29 12.25
C ILE A 192 5.21 0.81 12.28
N ILE A 193 5.50 -0.38 11.76
CA ILE A 193 6.81 -1.02 11.87
C ILE A 193 7.23 -1.63 10.54
N THR A 194 8.43 -1.30 10.06
CA THR A 194 9.04 -1.93 8.87
C THR A 194 10.31 -2.71 9.24
N THR A 195 10.61 -3.75 8.48
CA THR A 195 11.88 -4.48 8.59
C THR A 195 12.97 -3.81 7.76
N ALA A 196 14.23 -4.19 7.99
CA ALA A 196 15.27 -4.02 6.97
C ALA A 196 15.05 -5.03 5.82
N ALA A 197 15.63 -4.75 4.65
CA ALA A 197 15.44 -5.58 3.45
C ALA A 197 16.72 -5.70 2.61
N THR A 198 17.05 -6.90 2.12
CA THR A 198 18.21 -7.17 1.25
C THR A 198 17.85 -7.87 -0.06
N TYR A 199 18.73 -7.75 -1.06
CA TYR A 199 18.71 -8.59 -2.27
C TYR A 199 19.26 -9.99 -2.00
N GLY A 200 18.40 -11.01 -1.91
CA GLY A 200 18.87 -12.38 -1.64
C GLY A 200 19.67 -12.52 -0.33
N PRO A 201 20.13 -13.75 -0.02
CA PRO A 201 21.02 -13.98 1.11
C PRO A 201 22.41 -13.37 0.84
N GLY A 202 22.76 -12.30 1.56
CA GLY A 202 24.09 -11.66 1.49
C GLY A 202 24.25 -10.55 0.44
N GLY A 203 23.18 -10.11 -0.22
CA GLY A 203 23.21 -8.89 -1.04
C GLY A 203 23.08 -7.60 -0.22
N GLY A 204 23.18 -6.46 -0.92
CA GLY A 204 23.05 -5.15 -0.30
C GLY A 204 21.63 -4.84 0.16
N PHE A 205 21.50 -3.87 1.08
CA PHE A 205 20.21 -3.37 1.53
C PHE A 205 19.46 -2.66 0.38
N LEU A 206 18.18 -2.99 0.22
CA LEU A 206 17.31 -2.51 -0.85
C LEU A 206 16.52 -1.26 -0.45
N ASP A 207 16.01 -1.25 0.78
CA ASP A 207 14.94 -0.33 1.15
C ASP A 207 15.46 1.02 1.60
N LEU A 208 15.59 1.91 0.62
CA LEU A 208 15.95 3.32 0.83
C LEU A 208 14.73 4.21 1.10
N ASN A 209 13.52 3.65 1.20
CA ASN A 209 12.31 4.41 1.60
C ASN A 209 12.11 4.41 3.11
N ALA A 210 12.80 3.52 3.85
CA ALA A 210 12.69 3.37 5.29
C ALA A 210 13.85 4.09 6.01
N TRP A 211 13.59 5.30 6.49
CA TRP A 211 14.63 6.19 6.97
C TRP A 211 14.17 7.20 8.04
N SER A 212 15.14 7.74 8.78
CA SER A 212 14.99 8.79 9.79
C SER A 212 15.93 9.96 9.47
N GLY A 213 15.48 11.20 9.71
CA GLY A 213 16.29 12.41 9.56
C GLY A 213 15.80 13.38 8.50
N GLU A 214 16.72 13.96 7.73
CA GLU A 214 16.42 15.06 6.82
C GLU A 214 16.82 14.76 5.38
N ARG A 215 15.90 15.06 4.45
CA ARG A 215 16.17 15.08 3.00
C ARG A 215 16.34 16.50 2.48
N ILE A 216 16.99 16.61 1.33
CA ILE A 216 17.17 17.87 0.62
C ILE A 216 15.80 18.40 0.19
N GLN A 217 15.54 19.66 0.51
CA GLN A 217 14.34 20.38 0.07
C GLN A 217 14.65 21.24 -1.17
N PRO A 218 13.67 21.51 -2.04
CA PRO A 218 13.88 22.36 -3.20
C PRO A 218 14.11 23.80 -2.76
N ASN A 219 15.03 24.50 -3.43
CA ASN A 219 15.14 25.96 -3.27
C ASN A 219 13.99 26.68 -4.01
N GLU A 220 13.91 28.01 -3.92
CA GLU A 220 12.82 28.79 -4.55
C GLU A 220 12.68 28.57 -6.06
N GLU A 221 13.78 28.41 -6.80
CA GLU A 221 13.74 28.19 -8.24
C GLU A 221 13.25 26.79 -8.58
N GLN A 222 13.72 25.78 -7.83
CA GLN A 222 13.28 24.40 -7.96
C GLN A 222 11.81 24.23 -7.54
N MET A 223 11.36 24.95 -6.52
CA MET A 223 9.95 24.97 -6.13
C MET A 223 9.05 25.49 -7.26
N LYS A 224 9.45 26.55 -7.98
CA LYS A 224 8.69 27.01 -9.17
C LYS A 224 8.57 25.94 -10.25
N VAL A 225 9.59 25.09 -10.41
CA VAL A 225 9.54 23.95 -11.34
C VAL A 225 8.55 22.89 -10.85
N VAL A 226 8.55 22.55 -9.55
CA VAL A 226 7.59 21.61 -8.94
C VAL A 226 6.16 22.13 -9.09
N GLU A 227 5.92 23.41 -8.78
CA GLU A 227 4.61 24.06 -8.89
C GLU A 227 4.08 24.07 -10.32
N ALA A 228 4.97 24.15 -11.32
CA ALA A 228 4.64 24.02 -12.74
C ALA A 228 4.45 22.56 -13.22
N GLY A 229 4.53 21.57 -12.32
CA GLY A 229 4.33 20.14 -12.61
C GLY A 229 5.61 19.36 -12.93
N GLY A 230 6.78 20.00 -12.81
CA GLY A 230 8.08 19.36 -12.91
C GLY A 230 8.37 18.38 -11.78
N VAL A 231 9.53 17.73 -11.83
CA VAL A 231 9.94 16.75 -10.82
C VAL A 231 11.18 17.25 -10.09
N PHE A 232 11.14 17.11 -8.77
CA PHE A 232 12.28 17.23 -7.89
C PHE A 232 12.41 15.90 -7.14
N VAL A 233 13.61 15.32 -7.12
CA VAL A 233 13.90 14.09 -6.39
C VAL A 233 14.68 14.46 -5.12
N PRO A 234 14.06 14.36 -3.93
CA PRO A 234 14.72 14.70 -2.67
C PRO A 234 15.83 13.67 -2.37
N GLY A 235 17.08 14.12 -2.45
CA GLY A 235 18.24 13.32 -2.03
C GLY A 235 18.39 13.27 -0.50
N PRO A 236 19.17 12.33 0.04
CA PRO A 236 19.48 12.31 1.47
C PRO A 236 20.34 13.52 1.85
N SER A 237 20.06 14.14 3.00
CA SER A 237 20.93 15.17 3.60
C SER A 237 21.58 14.65 4.88
N ARG A 238 20.78 14.34 5.89
CA ARG A 238 21.20 13.72 7.15
C ARG A 238 20.24 12.59 7.46
N VAL A 239 20.39 11.51 6.71
CA VAL A 239 19.50 10.36 6.75
C VAL A 239 20.22 9.18 7.40
N GLN A 240 19.50 8.47 8.26
CA GLN A 240 19.85 7.11 8.68
C GLN A 240 18.80 6.14 8.14
N PHE A 241 19.25 5.11 7.43
CA PHE A 241 18.36 4.06 6.95
C PHE A 241 18.10 3.02 8.03
N THR A 242 17.01 2.26 7.89
CA THR A 242 16.59 1.26 8.89
C THR A 242 17.73 0.32 9.30
N HIS A 243 18.56 -0.14 8.36
CA HIS A 243 19.66 -1.07 8.62
C HIS A 243 20.87 -0.45 9.35
N GLU A 244 20.93 0.88 9.44
CA GLU A 244 21.99 1.61 10.13
C GLU A 244 21.65 1.88 11.61
N LEU A 245 20.41 1.61 12.00
CA LEU A 245 19.93 1.80 13.37
C LEU A 245 20.49 0.71 14.30
N SER A 246 20.75 1.09 15.55
CA SER A 246 21.33 0.16 16.54
C SER A 246 20.30 -0.48 17.46
N GLN A 247 19.16 0.19 17.70
CA GLN A 247 18.11 -0.31 18.59
C GLN A 247 17.32 -1.45 17.94
N GLU A 248 16.63 -2.26 18.75
CA GLU A 248 15.68 -3.25 18.19
C GLU A 248 14.57 -2.57 17.36
N PHE A 249 14.09 -1.42 17.86
CA PHE A 249 13.16 -0.55 17.16
C PHE A 249 13.68 0.89 17.22
N GLY A 250 14.07 1.44 16.07
CA GLY A 250 14.43 2.86 15.96
C GLY A 250 13.30 3.67 15.32
N GLU A 251 13.09 4.91 15.76
CA GLU A 251 12.04 5.78 15.22
C GLU A 251 12.40 6.27 13.81
N LEU A 252 11.44 6.22 12.89
CA LEU A 252 11.59 6.59 11.49
C LEU A 252 10.67 7.76 11.12
N ASP A 253 11.11 8.59 10.19
CA ASP A 253 10.27 9.60 9.53
C ASP A 253 9.54 9.04 8.31
N SER A 254 10.04 7.94 7.76
CA SER A 254 9.51 7.27 6.58
C SER A 254 9.72 5.75 6.67
N VAL A 255 8.78 4.97 6.13
CA VAL A 255 8.85 3.50 6.09
C VAL A 255 8.85 3.01 4.65
N GLY A 256 9.39 1.80 4.45
CA GLY A 256 9.15 1.05 3.23
C GLY A 256 7.94 0.14 3.38
N GLY A 257 7.68 -0.62 2.33
CA GLY A 257 6.49 -1.45 2.22
C GLY A 257 6.74 -2.92 1.95
N MET A 258 7.99 -3.38 2.02
CA MET A 258 8.33 -4.79 1.74
C MET A 258 7.75 -5.73 2.79
N VAL A 259 7.99 -5.41 4.06
CA VAL A 259 7.33 -6.02 5.22
C VAL A 259 6.95 -4.88 6.16
N LEU A 260 5.68 -4.52 6.17
CA LEU A 260 5.17 -3.35 6.90
C LEU A 260 3.97 -3.74 7.75
N PHE A 261 4.16 -3.69 9.06
CA PHE A 261 3.10 -3.85 10.05
C PHE A 261 2.47 -2.50 10.37
N VAL A 262 1.13 -2.47 10.47
CA VAL A 262 0.35 -1.29 10.85
C VAL A 262 -0.79 -1.74 11.77
N ARG A 263 -0.93 -1.12 12.95
CA ARG A 263 -2.12 -1.33 13.79
C ARG A 263 -3.36 -0.89 13.02
N ALA A 264 -4.42 -1.69 13.02
CA ALA A 264 -5.57 -1.43 12.15
C ALA A 264 -6.29 -0.12 12.50
N GLU A 265 -6.22 0.34 13.75
CA GLU A 265 -6.77 1.64 14.16
C GLU A 265 -6.14 2.83 13.43
N VAL A 266 -4.83 2.75 13.12
CA VAL A 266 -4.12 3.80 12.35
C VAL A 266 -4.77 3.99 10.98
N HIS A 267 -5.11 2.88 10.31
CA HIS A 267 -5.84 2.91 9.06
C HIS A 267 -7.30 3.36 9.22
N ARG A 268 -7.98 2.94 10.29
CA ARG A 268 -9.36 3.34 10.58
C ARG A 268 -9.51 4.83 10.88
N GLU A 269 -8.46 5.47 11.40
CA GLU A 269 -8.41 6.93 11.60
C GLU A 269 -8.01 7.71 10.34
N GLY A 270 -7.87 7.04 9.20
CA GLY A 270 -7.71 7.67 7.89
C GLY A 270 -6.28 7.75 7.37
N VAL A 271 -5.31 7.14 8.07
CA VAL A 271 -3.94 7.01 7.53
C VAL A 271 -3.94 5.96 6.42
N ALA A 272 -3.44 6.31 5.24
CA ALA A 272 -3.35 5.42 4.10
C ALA A 272 -2.12 5.74 3.26
N PHE A 273 -1.83 4.91 2.26
CA PHE A 273 -0.73 5.15 1.34
C PHE A 273 -1.06 6.39 0.50
N THR A 274 -0.21 7.41 0.51
CA THR A 274 -0.53 8.67 -0.16
C THR A 274 -0.43 8.50 -1.68
N THR A 275 -1.46 8.91 -2.42
CA THR A 275 -1.49 8.73 -3.88
C THR A 275 -0.76 9.83 -4.65
N ASN A 276 -0.29 10.82 -3.95
CA ASN A 276 0.44 11.97 -4.45
C ASN A 276 1.53 12.33 -3.45
N TYR A 277 2.54 13.07 -3.89
CA TYR A 277 3.47 13.71 -2.98
C TYR A 277 2.69 14.69 -2.10
N VAL A 278 2.70 14.49 -0.78
CA VAL A 278 1.97 15.30 0.22
C VAL A 278 2.83 16.39 0.87
N ILE A 279 4.15 16.26 0.79
CA ILE A 279 5.09 17.24 1.34
C ILE A 279 5.33 18.31 0.27
N GLY A 280 5.09 19.56 0.65
CA GLY A 280 5.15 20.71 -0.26
C GLY A 280 3.93 20.84 -1.18
N THR A 281 2.83 20.13 -0.92
CA THR A 281 1.59 20.23 -1.70
C THR A 281 0.87 21.54 -1.45
N GLY A 282 0.34 22.13 -2.52
CA GLY A 282 -0.59 23.27 -2.46
C GLY A 282 -1.92 22.92 -3.13
N TRP A 283 -2.86 23.86 -3.11
CA TRP A 283 -4.19 23.68 -3.72
C TRP A 283 -4.15 23.47 -5.24
N HIS A 284 -3.08 23.92 -5.89
CA HIS A 284 -2.96 23.96 -7.35
C HIS A 284 -1.79 23.15 -7.91
N HIS A 285 -0.98 22.54 -7.04
CA HIS A 285 0.17 21.75 -7.45
C HIS A 285 0.39 20.58 -6.48
N GLU A 286 0.90 19.49 -7.03
CA GLU A 286 1.40 18.38 -6.23
C GLU A 286 2.69 18.79 -5.49
N GLY A 287 3.00 18.07 -4.41
CA GLY A 287 4.25 18.26 -3.69
C GLY A 287 5.44 17.63 -4.40
N TYR A 288 6.57 17.58 -3.71
CA TYR A 288 7.81 16.97 -4.20
C TYR A 288 8.23 15.72 -3.42
N ASP A 289 7.56 15.44 -2.30
CA ASP A 289 7.95 14.34 -1.41
C ASP A 289 6.77 13.69 -0.65
N GLY A 290 6.99 12.52 -0.05
CA GLY A 290 6.01 11.81 0.78
C GLY A 290 4.91 11.12 -0.04
N ILE A 291 5.27 10.36 -1.08
CA ILE A 291 4.31 9.52 -1.81
C ILE A 291 4.29 8.11 -1.23
N GLU A 292 3.15 7.45 -1.34
CA GLU A 292 2.98 6.03 -1.09
C GLU A 292 3.34 5.67 0.38
N THR A 293 4.36 4.86 0.68
CA THR A 293 4.74 4.52 2.07
C THR A 293 5.38 5.69 2.81
N GLU A 294 6.08 6.58 2.09
CA GLU A 294 6.78 7.69 2.74
C GLU A 294 5.80 8.74 3.27
N GLY A 295 4.68 8.93 2.56
CA GLY A 295 3.60 9.80 3.03
C GLY A 295 2.77 9.20 4.17
N LEU A 296 2.83 7.88 4.37
CA LEU A 296 2.08 7.20 5.43
C LEU A 296 2.53 7.69 6.81
N CYS A 297 3.85 7.71 7.07
CA CYS A 297 4.40 8.21 8.34
C CYS A 297 4.19 9.71 8.53
N TYR A 298 4.33 10.49 7.45
CA TYR A 298 4.09 11.92 7.47
C TYR A 298 2.67 12.25 7.94
N VAL A 299 1.65 11.56 7.40
CA VAL A 299 0.26 11.75 7.81
C VAL A 299 0.01 11.21 9.23
N ALA A 300 0.52 10.01 9.55
CA ALA A 300 0.31 9.35 10.84
C ALA A 300 0.80 10.20 12.03
N LYS A 301 1.91 10.92 11.86
CA LYS A 301 2.49 11.80 12.88
C LYS A 301 1.53 12.90 13.36
N PHE A 302 0.69 13.44 12.47
CA PHE A 302 -0.29 14.47 12.85
C PHE A 302 -1.43 13.93 13.73
N LEU A 303 -1.64 12.61 13.72
CA LEU A 303 -2.61 11.91 14.57
C LEU A 303 -1.98 11.36 15.86
N GLY A 304 -0.68 11.57 16.06
CA GLY A 304 0.05 11.12 17.25
C GLY A 304 0.67 9.72 17.14
N TYR A 305 0.58 9.07 15.98
CA TYR A 305 1.21 7.78 15.72
C TYR A 305 2.68 7.92 15.33
N LYS A 306 3.46 6.86 15.54
CA LYS A 306 4.90 6.81 15.23
C LYS A 306 5.27 5.65 14.31
N CYS A 307 6.27 5.89 13.48
CA CYS A 307 6.87 4.88 12.62
C CYS A 307 8.19 4.35 13.20
N TRP A 308 8.45 3.07 12.96
CA TRP A 308 9.58 2.37 13.55
C TRP A 308 10.24 1.42 12.54
N GLY A 309 11.55 1.26 12.65
CA GLY A 309 12.36 0.34 11.87
C GLY A 309 12.98 -0.74 12.74
N MET A 310 12.97 -1.98 12.26
CA MET A 310 13.64 -3.13 12.87
C MET A 310 14.93 -3.47 12.09
N PRO A 311 16.10 -2.89 12.44
CA PRO A 311 17.37 -3.11 11.72
C PRO A 311 17.78 -4.58 11.62
N HIS A 312 17.52 -5.35 12.67
CA HIS A 312 18.00 -6.73 12.81
C HIS A 312 16.99 -7.78 12.32
N ALA A 313 15.77 -7.35 11.94
CA ALA A 313 14.84 -8.20 11.22
C ALA A 313 15.05 -7.96 9.72
N ILE A 314 15.65 -8.92 9.02
CA ILE A 314 16.03 -8.76 7.61
C ILE A 314 15.09 -9.59 6.74
N ALA A 315 14.24 -8.91 5.99
CA ALA A 315 13.47 -9.52 4.91
C ALA A 315 14.35 -9.69 3.66
N VAL A 316 14.13 -10.78 2.92
CA VAL A 316 14.93 -11.10 1.74
C VAL A 316 14.05 -11.08 0.50
N HIS A 317 14.41 -10.23 -0.44
CA HIS A 317 13.76 -10.11 -1.74
C HIS A 317 14.26 -11.20 -2.71
N SER A 318 13.38 -11.69 -3.60
CA SER A 318 13.71 -12.66 -4.64
C SER A 318 14.75 -12.10 -5.62
N THR A 319 15.84 -12.83 -5.84
CA THR A 319 16.79 -12.50 -6.89
C THR A 319 16.23 -12.88 -8.27
N ASP A 320 16.19 -11.93 -9.22
CA ASP A 320 15.86 -12.19 -10.63
C ASP A 320 16.78 -13.25 -11.29
#